data_AF-A0A9F5J937-F1
#
_entry.id   AF-A0A9F5J937-F1
#
_cell.length_a   1.000
_cell.length_b   1.000
_cell.length_c   1.000
_cell.angle_alpha   90.00
_cell.angle_beta   90.00
_cell.angle_gamma   90.00
#
_symmetry.space_group_name_H-M   'P 1'
#
loop_
_entity.id
_entity.type
_entity.pdbx_description
1 polymer ?
#
loop_
_entity_poly.entity_id
_entity_poly.type
_entity_poly.pdbx_seq_one_letter_code
_entity_poly.pdbx_strand_id
1 'polypeptide(L)'
;FIAFSILPYLSFRVKLFIGLSPAYTLEGIRGMFGVLGRIPDGLTRLIWGTKEFSLFSERQKTILTYACSYPVIDQLCLLNLFLVGGWNEKNINVSRADVYTAIFPDRSSVKNINHWSQTTPPFYKIEDVSVPVAVWGAGKDIGITRSNIESLVTRITHLVFYKDIPDWEHFDLLFGLDAPHRLYRDVVELMQKYKY
;
A
#
# COMPACT_ATOMS: atom_id res chain seq x y z
N PHE A 1 4.61 -8.00 -9.24
CA PHE A 1 4.29 -9.35 -9.75
C PHE A 1 4.00 -9.34 -11.25
N ILE A 2 2.93 -8.69 -11.71
CA ILE A 2 2.50 -8.67 -13.12
C ILE A 2 3.66 -8.43 -14.11
N ALA A 3 4.34 -7.29 -14.01
CA ALA A 3 5.42 -6.97 -14.94
C ALA A 3 6.54 -8.04 -14.95
N PHE A 4 6.87 -8.62 -13.79
CA PHE A 4 7.89 -9.66 -13.68
C PHE A 4 7.42 -11.05 -14.18
N SER A 5 6.12 -11.30 -14.28
CA SER A 5 5.60 -12.53 -14.88
C SER A 5 5.46 -12.44 -16.41
N ILE A 6 5.24 -11.24 -16.95
CA ILE A 6 4.98 -11.06 -18.39
C ILE A 6 6.15 -10.47 -19.20
N LEU A 7 7.13 -9.82 -18.55
CA LEU A 7 8.25 -9.15 -19.23
C LEU A 7 9.60 -9.76 -18.79
N PRO A 8 10.08 -10.82 -19.47
CA PRO A 8 11.31 -11.52 -19.07
C PRO A 8 12.54 -10.60 -19.02
N TYR A 9 12.66 -9.67 -19.97
CA TYR A 9 13.78 -8.73 -20.03
C TYR A 9 13.88 -7.83 -18.79
N LEU A 10 12.75 -7.56 -18.12
CA LEU A 10 12.72 -6.79 -16.88
C LEU A 10 13.12 -7.68 -15.70
N SER A 11 12.61 -8.91 -15.65
CA SER A 11 12.91 -9.88 -14.59
C SER A 11 14.41 -10.17 -14.50
N PHE A 12 15.12 -10.29 -15.63
CA PHE A 12 16.58 -10.47 -15.63
C PHE A 12 17.39 -9.27 -15.12
N ARG A 13 16.77 -8.09 -14.96
CA ARG A 13 17.43 -6.87 -14.46
C ARG A 13 17.24 -6.66 -12.96
N VAL A 14 16.37 -7.45 -12.32
CA VAL A 14 16.03 -7.30 -10.90
C VAL A 14 16.62 -8.47 -10.12
N LYS A 15 17.48 -8.16 -9.13
CA LYS A 15 18.13 -9.18 -8.29
C LYS A 15 17.23 -9.69 -7.16
N LEU A 16 16.38 -8.82 -6.64
CA LEU A 16 15.46 -9.09 -5.54
C LEU A 16 14.27 -8.14 -5.65
N PHE A 17 13.07 -8.68 -5.52
CA PHE A 17 11.84 -7.91 -5.41
C PHE A 17 11.34 -7.94 -3.96
N ILE A 18 11.23 -6.76 -3.34
CA ILE A 18 10.74 -6.58 -1.97
C ILE A 18 9.30 -6.06 -2.03
N GLY A 19 8.35 -6.89 -1.59
CA GLY A 19 6.94 -6.54 -1.48
C GLY A 19 6.54 -6.21 -0.05
N LEU A 20 6.11 -4.98 0.19
CA LEU A 20 5.58 -4.53 1.49
C LEU A 20 4.05 -4.45 1.39
N SER A 21 3.35 -5.35 2.08
CA SER A 21 1.91 -5.62 1.92
C SER A 21 1.44 -5.62 0.45
N PRO A 22 2.01 -6.50 -0.39
CA PRO A 22 1.71 -6.52 -1.80
C PRO A 22 0.24 -6.86 -2.08
N ALA A 23 -0.43 -5.99 -2.83
CA ALA A 23 -1.77 -6.25 -3.34
C ALA A 23 -1.75 -7.33 -4.45
N TYR A 24 -2.57 -8.36 -4.28
CA TYR A 24 -2.79 -9.42 -5.27
C TYR A 24 -4.28 -9.63 -5.55
N THR A 25 -5.07 -9.82 -4.49
CA THR A 25 -6.53 -9.72 -4.53
C THR A 25 -6.98 -8.66 -3.54
N LEU A 26 -8.17 -8.09 -3.78
CA LEU A 26 -8.83 -7.15 -2.86
C LEU A 26 -9.99 -7.81 -2.10
N GLU A 27 -10.00 -9.14 -2.03
CA GLU A 27 -11.05 -9.86 -1.33
C GLU A 27 -10.96 -9.61 0.17
N GLY A 28 -12.06 -9.13 0.76
CA GLY A 28 -12.11 -8.82 2.20
C GLY A 28 -11.60 -7.43 2.57
N ILE A 29 -11.22 -6.59 1.60
CA ILE A 29 -10.79 -5.21 1.85
C ILE A 29 -11.86 -4.38 2.60
N ARG A 30 -11.39 -3.63 3.60
CA ARG A 30 -12.17 -2.73 4.45
C ARG A 30 -11.64 -1.29 4.34
N GLY A 31 -12.20 -0.38 5.14
CA GLY A 31 -11.80 1.02 5.16
C GLY A 31 -12.16 1.79 3.89
N MET A 32 -11.54 2.96 3.73
CA MET A 32 -11.86 3.88 2.64
C MET A 32 -11.55 3.29 1.25
N PHE A 33 -10.46 2.52 1.10
CA PHE A 33 -10.15 1.86 -0.17
C PHE A 33 -11.22 0.85 -0.58
N GLY A 34 -11.74 0.08 0.37
CA GLY A 34 -12.84 -0.83 0.10
C GLY A 34 -14.12 -0.11 -0.32
N VAL A 35 -14.40 1.07 0.23
CA VAL A 35 -15.57 1.87 -0.18
C VAL A 35 -15.38 2.39 -1.60
N LEU A 36 -14.22 3.00 -1.90
CA LEU A 36 -13.90 3.53 -3.23
C LEU A 36 -13.93 2.44 -4.31
N GLY A 37 -13.43 1.24 -4.02
CA GLY A 37 -13.46 0.10 -4.94
C GLY A 37 -14.87 -0.46 -5.21
N ARG A 38 -15.89 -0.06 -4.46
CA ARG A 38 -17.29 -0.49 -4.69
C ARG A 38 -18.13 0.57 -5.40
N ILE A 39 -17.56 1.73 -5.71
CA ILE A 39 -18.27 2.81 -6.42
C ILE A 39 -18.45 2.40 -7.89
N PRO A 40 -19.68 2.45 -8.43
CA PRO A 40 -19.91 2.16 -9.85
C PRO A 40 -19.19 3.15 -10.77
N ASP A 41 -18.68 2.65 -11.89
CA ASP A 41 -17.97 3.42 -12.92
C ASP A 41 -18.72 4.68 -13.40
N GLY A 42 -20.05 4.62 -13.48
CA GLY A 42 -20.86 5.78 -13.87
C GLY A 42 -20.81 6.90 -12.84
N LEU A 43 -20.77 6.54 -11.55
CA LEU A 43 -20.72 7.50 -10.45
C LEU A 43 -19.30 8.07 -10.27
N THR A 44 -18.25 7.24 -10.43
CA THR A 44 -16.87 7.75 -10.40
C THR A 44 -16.62 8.78 -11.50
N ARG A 45 -17.14 8.53 -12.71
CA ARG A 45 -17.07 9.49 -13.83
C ARG A 45 -17.88 10.77 -13.60
N LEU A 46 -19.00 10.69 -12.91
CA LEU A 46 -19.82 11.87 -12.59
C LEU A 46 -19.11 12.79 -11.59
N ILE A 47 -18.46 12.22 -10.56
CA ILE A 47 -17.83 12.99 -9.48
C ILE A 47 -16.44 13.51 -9.89
N TRP A 48 -15.61 12.66 -10.51
CA TRP A 48 -14.20 12.99 -10.83
C TRP A 48 -13.92 13.19 -12.32
N GLY A 49 -14.90 12.99 -13.20
CA GLY A 49 -14.68 13.06 -14.64
C GLY A 49 -13.91 11.84 -15.18
N THR A 50 -13.14 12.02 -16.25
CA THR A 50 -12.45 10.93 -16.97
C THR A 50 -10.93 10.96 -16.90
N LYS A 51 -10.37 11.99 -16.27
CA LYS A 51 -8.92 12.23 -16.24
C LYS A 51 -8.36 11.88 -14.87
N GLU A 52 -8.14 12.89 -14.05
CA GLU A 52 -7.45 12.79 -12.78
C GLU A 52 -8.44 12.55 -11.64
N PHE A 53 -8.11 11.57 -10.80
CA PHE A 53 -8.71 11.36 -9.51
C PHE A 53 -7.87 12.08 -8.46
N SER A 54 -8.48 13.02 -7.74
CA SER A 54 -7.91 13.63 -6.55
C SER A 54 -8.98 13.77 -5.48
N LEU A 55 -8.63 13.48 -4.22
CA LEU A 55 -9.52 13.68 -3.08
C LEU A 55 -9.51 15.13 -2.59
N PHE A 56 -8.39 15.82 -2.78
CA PHE A 56 -8.21 17.21 -2.35
C PHE A 56 -7.58 18.03 -3.48
N SER A 57 -7.99 19.28 -3.61
CA SER A 57 -7.27 20.26 -4.44
C SER A 57 -5.94 20.64 -3.78
N GLU A 58 -4.96 21.15 -4.54
CA GLU A 58 -3.68 21.61 -3.97
C GLU A 58 -3.88 22.67 -2.89
N ARG A 59 -4.83 23.59 -3.10
CA ARG A 59 -5.16 24.61 -2.11
C ARG A 59 -5.68 24.00 -0.79
N GLN A 60 -6.54 22.98 -0.88
CA GLN A 60 -7.06 22.28 0.30
C GLN A 60 -5.94 21.50 1.01
N LYS A 61 -5.07 20.81 0.26
CA LYS A 61 -3.90 20.13 0.83
C LYS A 61 -3.01 21.10 1.59
N THR A 62 -2.64 22.23 1.00
CA THR A 62 -1.77 23.23 1.66
C THR A 62 -2.39 23.77 2.94
N ILE A 63 -3.69 24.10 2.93
CA ILE A 63 -4.40 24.57 4.12
C ILE A 63 -4.41 23.47 5.20
N LEU A 64 -4.71 22.23 4.80
CA LEU A 64 -4.76 21.10 5.72
C LEU A 64 -3.38 20.81 6.32
N THR A 65 -2.32 20.73 5.51
CA THR A 65 -0.93 20.57 5.97
C THR A 65 -0.55 21.63 6.99
N TYR A 66 -0.86 22.90 6.73
CA TYR A 66 -0.58 23.98 7.66
C TYR A 66 -1.35 23.79 8.98
N ALA A 67 -2.64 23.45 8.91
CA ALA A 67 -3.45 23.18 10.09
C ALA A 67 -2.92 21.99 10.90
N CYS A 68 -2.49 20.91 10.25
CA CYS A 68 -1.94 19.71 10.89
C CYS A 68 -0.58 19.91 11.56
N SER A 69 0.06 21.07 11.40
CA SER A 69 1.29 21.42 12.14
C SER A 69 1.02 21.90 13.57
N TYR A 70 -0.24 22.24 13.88
CA TYR A 70 -0.63 22.69 15.22
C TYR A 70 -0.97 21.50 16.12
N PRO A 71 -0.54 21.54 17.40
CA PRO A 71 -0.94 20.55 18.39
C PRO A 71 -2.46 20.43 18.48
N VAL A 72 -2.97 19.23 18.78
CA VAL A 72 -4.40 18.86 18.82
C VAL A 72 -5.01 18.65 17.43
N ILE A 73 -4.69 19.51 16.46
CA ILE A 73 -5.15 19.34 15.07
C ILE A 73 -4.39 18.19 14.39
N ASP A 74 -3.09 18.05 14.69
CA ASP A 74 -2.25 16.93 14.26
C ASP A 74 -2.89 15.55 14.50
N GLN A 75 -3.47 15.33 15.68
CA GLN A 75 -4.21 14.11 16.03
C GLN A 75 -5.43 13.89 15.13
N LEU A 76 -6.19 14.94 14.84
CA LEU A 76 -7.35 14.86 13.96
C LEU A 76 -6.95 14.57 12.51
N CYS A 77 -5.80 15.10 12.07
CA CYS A 77 -5.32 14.85 10.72
C CYS A 77 -4.99 13.37 10.46
N LEU A 78 -4.49 12.67 11.49
CA LEU A 78 -4.21 11.24 11.42
C LEU A 78 -5.46 10.37 11.25
N LEU A 79 -6.67 10.88 11.56
CA LEU A 79 -7.92 10.15 11.31
C LEU A 79 -8.04 9.74 9.84
N ASN A 80 -7.59 10.58 8.90
CA ASN A 80 -7.59 10.22 7.48
C ASN A 80 -6.68 9.02 7.23
N LEU A 81 -5.45 9.04 7.76
CA LEU A 81 -4.49 7.95 7.61
C LEU A 81 -5.06 6.63 8.15
N PHE A 82 -5.70 6.69 9.33
CA PHE A 82 -6.25 5.50 9.96
C PHE A 82 -7.53 4.97 9.28
N LEU A 83 -8.40 5.85 8.77
CA LEU A 83 -9.58 5.46 7.99
C LEU A 83 -9.21 4.73 6.69
N VAL A 84 -8.05 5.06 6.13
CA VAL A 84 -7.54 4.45 4.91
C VAL A 84 -6.81 3.15 5.20
N GLY A 85 -5.87 3.17 6.15
CA GLY A 85 -4.88 2.09 6.30
C GLY A 85 -4.89 1.38 7.65
N GLY A 86 -5.86 1.65 8.52
CA GLY A 86 -6.04 0.93 9.78
C GLY A 86 -5.51 1.67 11.01
N TRP A 87 -5.89 1.21 12.21
CA TRP A 87 -5.74 1.98 13.45
C TRP A 87 -4.56 1.48 14.28
N ASN A 88 -3.42 2.19 14.20
CA ASN A 88 -2.24 1.95 15.05
C ASN A 88 -1.65 3.26 15.58
N GLU A 89 -2.40 3.92 16.46
CA GLU A 89 -2.02 5.21 17.03
C GLU A 89 -0.68 5.19 17.78
N LYS A 90 -0.34 4.06 18.42
CA LYS A 90 0.88 3.95 19.22
C LYS A 90 2.16 3.86 18.38
N ASN A 91 2.03 3.53 17.10
CA ASN A 91 3.18 3.30 16.22
C ASN A 91 3.32 4.37 15.14
N ILE A 92 2.60 5.48 15.23
CA ILE A 92 2.73 6.61 14.31
C ILE A 92 3.28 7.85 15.04
N ASN A 93 4.10 8.66 14.36
CA ASN A 93 4.59 9.91 14.93
C ASN A 93 3.56 11.04 14.74
N VAL A 94 2.82 11.38 15.80
CA VAL A 94 1.78 12.42 15.74
C VAL A 94 2.32 13.79 15.32
N SER A 95 3.51 14.16 15.78
CA SER A 95 4.15 15.43 15.43
C SER A 95 4.57 15.54 13.95
N ARG A 96 4.34 14.49 13.15
CA ARG A 96 4.62 14.43 11.71
C ARG A 96 3.33 14.39 10.88
N ALA A 97 2.16 14.61 11.49
CA ALA A 97 0.87 14.57 10.81
C ALA A 97 0.78 15.54 9.62
N ASP A 98 1.40 16.71 9.71
CA ASP A 98 1.56 17.67 8.62
C ASP A 98 2.25 17.06 7.40
N VAL A 99 3.35 16.34 7.62
CA VAL A 99 4.12 15.69 6.56
C VAL A 99 3.33 14.56 5.92
N TYR A 100 2.67 13.71 6.71
CA TYR A 100 1.84 12.63 6.17
C TYR A 100 0.68 13.17 5.33
N THR A 101 0.04 14.24 5.80
CA THR A 101 -1.11 14.85 5.12
C THR A 101 -0.71 15.61 3.86
N ALA A 102 0.51 16.17 3.81
CA ALA A 102 1.04 16.82 2.62
C ALA A 102 1.25 15.82 1.47
N ILE A 103 1.69 14.60 1.78
CA ILE A 103 2.03 13.59 0.76
C ILE A 103 0.89 12.64 0.43
N PHE A 104 -0.07 12.43 1.36
CA PHE A 104 -1.13 11.45 1.22
C PHE A 104 -2.49 12.04 1.60
N PRO A 105 -3.58 11.77 0.85
CA PRO A 105 -3.63 11.03 -0.41
C PRO A 105 -3.14 11.85 -1.61
N ASP A 106 -2.47 11.22 -2.57
CA ASP A 106 -2.04 11.87 -3.81
C ASP A 106 -2.89 11.50 -5.04
N ARG A 107 -2.60 12.13 -6.17
CA ARG A 107 -3.37 12.05 -7.40
C ARG A 107 -3.16 10.70 -8.10
N SER A 108 -4.21 10.22 -8.75
CA SER A 108 -4.15 9.07 -9.66
C SER A 108 -5.06 9.34 -10.87
N SER A 109 -5.25 8.36 -11.76
CA SER A 109 -6.26 8.48 -12.81
C SER A 109 -7.58 7.87 -12.37
N VAL A 110 -8.70 8.42 -12.84
CA VAL A 110 -10.03 7.80 -12.63
C VAL A 110 -10.05 6.38 -13.19
N LYS A 111 -9.34 6.15 -14.30
CA LYS A 111 -9.17 4.81 -14.88
C LYS A 111 -8.51 3.82 -13.91
N ASN A 112 -7.53 4.25 -13.12
CA ASN A 112 -6.90 3.39 -12.12
C ASN A 112 -7.88 3.05 -10.98
N ILE A 113 -8.67 4.00 -10.51
CA ILE A 113 -9.71 3.73 -9.50
C ILE A 113 -10.73 2.72 -10.02
N ASN A 114 -11.20 2.90 -11.26
CA ASN A 114 -12.11 1.94 -11.90
C ASN A 114 -11.46 0.58 -12.19
N HIS A 115 -10.13 0.51 -12.30
CA HIS A 115 -9.45 -0.78 -12.42
C HIS A 115 -9.48 -1.53 -11.09
N TRP A 116 -9.26 -0.85 -9.97
CA TRP A 116 -9.35 -1.44 -8.63
C TRP A 116 -10.78 -1.80 -8.20
N SER A 117 -11.80 -1.24 -8.85
CA SER A 117 -13.20 -1.64 -8.63
C SER A 117 -13.63 -2.89 -9.43
N GLN A 118 -12.79 -3.38 -10.35
CA GLN A 118 -13.10 -4.57 -11.13
C GLN A 118 -13.04 -5.80 -10.22
N THR A 119 -14.15 -6.55 -10.18
CA THR A 119 -14.32 -7.76 -9.37
C THR A 119 -13.49 -8.94 -9.86
N THR A 120 -13.05 -8.91 -11.13
CA THR A 120 -12.22 -9.93 -11.73
C THR A 120 -10.81 -9.39 -11.91
N PRO A 121 -9.80 -9.88 -11.16
CA PRO A 121 -8.42 -9.48 -11.41
C PRO A 121 -8.01 -9.96 -12.81
N PRO A 122 -7.18 -9.19 -13.56
CA PRO A 122 -6.71 -9.69 -14.84
C PRO A 122 -5.88 -10.95 -14.61
N PHE A 123 -6.01 -11.92 -15.53
CA PHE A 123 -5.36 -13.21 -15.37
C PHE A 123 -3.85 -13.08 -15.55
N TYR A 124 -3.11 -13.12 -14.45
CA TYR A 124 -1.66 -13.22 -14.43
C TYR A 124 -1.23 -14.43 -13.61
N LYS A 125 -0.32 -15.22 -14.18
CA LYS A 125 0.29 -16.37 -13.49
C LYS A 125 1.41 -15.86 -12.59
N ILE A 126 1.19 -15.92 -11.28
CA ILE A 126 2.19 -15.53 -10.28
C ILE A 126 3.38 -16.48 -10.31
N GLU A 127 3.13 -17.73 -10.70
CA GLU A 127 4.11 -18.81 -10.81
C GLU A 127 5.20 -18.50 -11.85
N ASP A 128 4.89 -17.67 -12.85
CA ASP A 128 5.81 -17.23 -13.90
C ASP A 128 6.79 -16.13 -13.42
N VAL A 129 6.64 -15.63 -12.18
CA VAL A 129 7.60 -14.68 -11.59
C VAL A 129 8.90 -15.41 -11.25
N SER A 130 9.95 -15.14 -12.03
CA SER A 130 11.28 -15.75 -11.86
C SER A 130 12.21 -14.98 -10.91
N VAL A 131 11.87 -13.73 -10.58
CA VAL A 131 12.68 -12.89 -9.68
C VAL A 131 12.58 -13.40 -8.24
N PRO A 132 13.68 -13.49 -7.47
CA PRO A 132 13.62 -13.74 -6.03
C PRO A 132 12.72 -12.72 -5.32
N VAL A 133 11.76 -13.18 -4.52
CA VAL A 133 10.80 -12.30 -3.83
C VAL A 133 10.90 -12.41 -2.32
N ALA A 134 10.96 -11.27 -1.64
CA ALA A 134 10.79 -11.15 -0.21
C ALA A 134 9.50 -10.39 0.10
N VAL A 135 8.67 -10.92 1.01
CA VAL A 135 7.35 -10.36 1.33
C VAL A 135 7.23 -10.02 2.82
N TRP A 136 6.71 -8.84 3.12
CA TRP A 136 6.24 -8.46 4.45
C TRP A 136 4.73 -8.27 4.44
N GLY A 137 4.04 -8.92 5.37
CA GLY A 137 2.62 -8.69 5.67
C GLY A 137 2.44 -7.85 6.92
N ALA A 138 1.31 -7.16 7.01
CA ALA A 138 0.85 -6.47 8.21
C ALA A 138 -0.43 -7.16 8.71
N GLY A 139 -0.37 -7.74 9.92
CA GLY A 139 -1.35 -8.73 10.37
C GLY A 139 -2.75 -8.15 10.62
N LYS A 140 -2.86 -6.84 10.87
CA LYS A 140 -4.14 -6.14 11.05
C LYS A 140 -4.57 -5.34 9.82
N ASP A 141 -3.75 -5.31 8.77
CA ASP A 141 -3.95 -4.51 7.57
C ASP A 141 -5.37 -4.68 7.00
N ILE A 142 -6.12 -3.57 7.06
CA ILE A 142 -7.51 -3.50 6.60
C ILE A 142 -7.61 -3.40 5.06
N GLY A 143 -6.52 -3.02 4.39
CA GLY A 143 -6.43 -2.85 2.95
C GLY A 143 -6.08 -4.17 2.26
N ILE A 144 -5.00 -4.80 2.71
CA ILE A 144 -4.48 -6.06 2.17
C ILE A 144 -4.51 -7.09 3.29
N THR A 145 -5.57 -7.90 3.29
CA THR A 145 -5.80 -8.81 4.42
C THR A 145 -4.72 -9.89 4.48
N ARG A 146 -4.48 -10.40 5.70
CA ARG A 146 -3.57 -11.53 5.91
C ARG A 146 -3.88 -12.73 5.01
N SER A 147 -5.15 -13.05 4.80
CA SER A 147 -5.57 -14.11 3.88
C SER A 147 -5.13 -13.84 2.42
N ASN A 148 -5.17 -12.59 1.96
CA ASN A 148 -4.69 -12.23 0.62
C ASN A 148 -3.17 -12.41 0.51
N ILE A 149 -2.42 -12.02 1.55
CA ILE A 149 -0.97 -12.25 1.61
C ILE A 149 -0.64 -13.74 1.62
N GLU A 150 -1.31 -14.52 2.48
CA GLU A 150 -1.12 -15.98 2.57
C GLU A 150 -1.43 -16.68 1.23
N SER A 151 -2.52 -16.28 0.56
CA SER A 151 -2.85 -16.75 -0.78
C SER A 151 -1.77 -16.39 -1.81
N LEU A 152 -1.22 -15.18 -1.76
CA LEU A 152 -0.16 -14.76 -2.66
C LEU A 152 1.15 -15.53 -2.42
N VAL A 153 1.63 -15.62 -1.18
CA VAL A 153 2.95 -16.22 -0.87
C VAL A 153 3.01 -17.70 -1.23
N THR A 154 1.88 -18.42 -1.19
CA THR A 154 1.82 -19.84 -1.62
C THR A 154 2.01 -20.01 -3.13
N ARG A 155 1.79 -18.96 -3.93
CA ARG A 155 1.92 -18.98 -5.39
C ARG A 155 3.27 -18.49 -5.91
N ILE A 156 4.06 -17.84 -5.07
CA ILE A 156 5.37 -17.30 -5.45
C ILE A 156 6.37 -18.45 -5.48
N THR A 157 6.80 -18.84 -6.68
CA THR A 157 7.75 -19.96 -6.90
C THR A 157 9.16 -19.67 -6.39
N HIS A 158 9.58 -18.40 -6.39
CA HIS A 158 10.91 -17.96 -5.95
C HIS A 158 10.84 -17.12 -4.66
N LEU A 159 10.03 -17.54 -3.68
CA LEU A 159 9.92 -16.87 -2.39
C LEU A 159 11.18 -17.14 -1.53
N VAL A 160 11.92 -16.08 -1.20
CA VAL A 160 13.18 -16.19 -0.44
C VAL A 160 13.06 -15.71 1.00
N PHE A 161 12.01 -14.96 1.31
CA PHE A 161 11.72 -14.47 2.65
C PHE A 161 10.23 -14.12 2.79
N TYR A 162 9.64 -14.45 3.93
CA TYR A 162 8.30 -14.01 4.31
C TYR A 162 8.25 -13.69 5.80
N LYS A 163 7.67 -12.54 6.15
CA LYS A 163 7.43 -12.14 7.52
C LYS A 163 6.09 -11.43 7.64
N ASP A 164 5.19 -11.96 8.45
CA ASP A 164 3.97 -11.26 8.85
C ASP A 164 4.20 -10.55 10.19
N ILE A 165 3.82 -9.28 10.29
CA ILE A 165 3.98 -8.49 11.51
C ILE A 165 2.60 -8.33 12.16
N PRO A 166 2.27 -9.11 13.22
CA PRO A 166 0.88 -9.36 13.61
C PRO A 166 0.10 -8.14 14.08
N ASP A 167 0.79 -7.16 14.66
CA ASP A 167 0.23 -5.98 15.28
C ASP A 167 0.23 -4.74 14.39
N TRP A 168 0.80 -4.83 13.19
CA TRP A 168 0.89 -3.74 12.23
C TRP A 168 -0.35 -3.62 11.34
N GLU A 169 -0.64 -2.38 10.98
CA GLU A 169 -1.61 -1.89 10.00
C GLU A 169 -0.88 -1.47 8.71
N HIS A 170 -1.63 -1.06 7.67
CA HIS A 170 -1.08 -0.82 6.34
C HIS A 170 0.04 0.23 6.31
N PHE A 171 -0.13 1.33 7.05
CA PHE A 171 0.84 2.43 7.04
C PHE A 171 2.04 2.21 7.96
N ASP A 172 2.03 1.20 8.83
CA ASP A 172 3.19 0.89 9.68
C ASP A 172 4.42 0.49 8.85
N LEU A 173 4.22 -0.11 7.68
CA LEU A 173 5.28 -0.48 6.74
C LEU A 173 6.08 0.73 6.23
N LEU A 174 5.49 1.93 6.26
CA LEU A 174 6.10 3.18 5.80
C LEU A 174 6.41 4.15 6.93
N PHE A 175 5.52 4.26 7.92
CA PHE A 175 5.56 5.30 8.94
C PHE A 175 5.64 4.77 10.37
N GLY A 176 5.68 3.43 10.54
CA GLY A 176 5.80 2.78 11.83
C GLY A 176 7.04 3.22 12.59
N LEU A 177 6.89 3.65 13.84
CA LEU A 177 8.01 4.05 14.71
C LEU A 177 9.00 2.89 14.94
N ASP A 178 8.50 1.67 15.02
CA ASP A 178 9.28 0.44 15.18
C ASP A 178 9.76 -0.19 13.84
N ALA A 179 9.40 0.40 12.69
CA ALA A 179 9.73 -0.14 11.37
C ALA A 179 11.23 -0.30 11.11
N PRO A 180 12.12 0.60 11.56
CA PRO A 180 13.57 0.40 11.45
C PRO A 180 14.06 -0.91 12.06
N HIS A 181 13.49 -1.30 13.19
CA HIS A 181 13.92 -2.48 13.95
C HIS A 181 13.26 -3.77 13.45
N ARG A 182 12.02 -3.69 12.99
CA ARG A 182 11.23 -4.88 12.63
C ARG A 182 11.21 -5.18 11.14
N LEU A 183 11.51 -4.22 10.27
CA LEU A 183 11.44 -4.36 8.82
C LEU A 183 12.69 -3.88 8.10
N TYR A 184 13.14 -2.64 8.32
CA TYR A 184 14.22 -2.08 7.51
C TYR A 184 15.56 -2.79 7.70
N ARG A 185 15.83 -3.31 8.91
CA ARG A 185 17.00 -4.15 9.16
C ARG A 185 17.02 -5.39 8.25
N ASP A 186 15.92 -6.15 8.22
CA ASP A 186 15.80 -7.36 7.39
C ASP A 186 15.95 -7.01 5.89
N VAL A 187 15.36 -5.88 5.47
CA VAL A 187 15.50 -5.36 4.09
C VAL A 187 16.96 -5.10 3.73
N VAL A 188 17.71 -4.41 4.58
CA VAL A 188 19.13 -4.11 4.34
C VAL A 188 19.97 -5.40 4.30
N GLU A 189 19.74 -6.33 5.22
CA GLU A 189 20.44 -7.62 5.25
C GLU A 189 20.18 -8.43 3.96
N LEU A 190 18.93 -8.45 3.48
CA LEU A 190 18.58 -9.09 2.21
C LEU A 190 19.20 -8.38 1.00
N MET A 191 19.19 -7.04 0.96
CA MET A 191 19.84 -6.29 -0.11
C MET A 191 21.35 -6.56 -0.16
N GLN A 192 22.01 -6.72 0.99
CA GLN A 192 23.42 -7.11 1.05
C GLN A 192 23.64 -8.54 0.53
N LYS A 193 22.76 -9.48 0.90
CA LYS A 193 22.81 -10.86 0.43
C LYS A 193 22.66 -10.99 -1.09
N TYR A 194 21.82 -10.16 -1.72
CA TYR A 194 21.55 -10.16 -3.17
C TYR A 194 22.34 -9.07 -3.94
N LYS A 195 23.38 -8.49 -3.32
CA LYS A 195 24.16 -7.40 -3.92
C LYS A 195 24.89 -7.82 -5.19
N TYR A 196 25.36 -9.08 -5.25
CA TYR A 196 26.13 -9.65 -6.37
C TYR A 196 25.26 -10.61 -7.16
#